data_AF-W3U0A0-F1
#
_entry.id   AF-W3U0A0-F1
#
_cell.length_a   1.000
_cell.length_b   1.000
_cell.length_c   1.000
_cell.angle_alpha   90.00
_cell.angle_beta   90.00
_cell.angle_gamma   90.00
#
_symmetry.space_group_name_H-M   'P 1'
#
loop_
_entity.id
_entity.type
_entity.pdbx_description
1 polymer ?
#
loop_
_entity_poly.entity_id
_entity_poly.type
_entity_poly.pdbx_seq_one_letter_code
_entity_poly.pdbx_strand_id
1 'polypeptide(L)'
;MYDGANCLLSSSTLFLSAPDRPISFAVCTGNFGDIFAGYVATGMELPIAQLIIPTNDNDILARTLTSGTYEIRPITHIISPSMYIQVSSNFERLMFESGNHDPV
;
A
#
# COMPACT_ATOMS: atom_id res chain seq x y z
N MET A 1 12.77 -1.10 -8.28
CA MET A 1 12.48 0.16 -7.57
C MET A 1 12.08 1.18 -8.62
N TYR A 2 10.81 1.57 -8.66
CA TYR A 2 10.38 2.71 -9.46
C TYR A 2 10.60 3.98 -8.62
N ASP A 3 11.29 4.95 -9.21
CA ASP A 3 11.57 6.25 -8.60
C ASP A 3 10.26 7.00 -8.33
N GLY A 4 9.97 7.21 -7.04
CA GLY A 4 8.72 7.75 -6.50
C GLY A 4 8.58 9.28 -6.59
N ALA A 5 9.48 9.97 -7.29
CA ALA A 5 9.54 11.43 -7.36
C ALA A 5 8.31 12.10 -8.04
N ASN A 6 7.35 11.34 -8.59
CA ASN A 6 6.15 11.86 -9.27
C ASN A 6 4.85 11.10 -8.91
N CYS A 7 4.57 10.80 -7.62
CA CYS A 7 3.20 10.43 -7.16
C CYS A 7 2.25 11.66 -7.21
N LEU A 8 2.07 12.28 -8.39
CA LEU A 8 1.02 13.27 -8.69
C LEU A 8 -0.20 12.64 -9.40
N LEU A 9 -0.20 11.32 -9.61
CA LEU A 9 -1.32 10.59 -10.19
C LEU A 9 -2.01 9.79 -9.09
N SER A 10 -3.02 10.41 -8.48
CA SER A 10 -3.96 9.75 -7.58
C SER A 10 -4.57 8.53 -8.28
N SER A 11 -4.23 7.33 -7.79
CA SER A 11 -4.80 6.00 -8.10
C SER A 11 -5.20 5.74 -9.56
N SER A 12 -4.21 5.56 -10.44
CA SER A 12 -4.46 5.05 -11.80
C SER A 12 -4.57 3.52 -11.80
N THR A 13 -5.79 2.99 -11.65
CA THR A 13 -6.06 1.58 -11.98
C THR A 13 -6.07 1.44 -13.50
N LEU A 14 -5.09 0.75 -14.07
CA LEU A 14 -5.11 0.40 -15.49
C LEU A 14 -6.03 -0.82 -15.70
N PHE A 15 -7.33 -0.56 -15.85
CA PHE A 15 -8.33 -1.56 -16.21
C PHE A 15 -8.19 -1.94 -17.68
N LEU A 16 -7.30 -2.88 -17.97
CA LEU A 16 -7.33 -3.56 -19.25
C LEU A 16 -7.80 -4.99 -18.91
N SER A 17 -9.08 -5.30 -19.17
CA SER A 17 -9.68 -6.65 -19.26
C SER A 17 -9.87 -7.56 -18.02
N ALA A 18 -10.24 -7.04 -16.84
CA ALA A 18 -10.88 -7.93 -15.84
C ALA A 18 -12.30 -8.33 -16.32
N PRO A 19 -12.77 -9.56 -16.02
CA PRO A 19 -12.13 -10.59 -15.19
C PRO A 19 -11.23 -11.58 -15.99
N ASP A 20 -11.14 -11.45 -17.31
CA ASP A 20 -10.49 -12.45 -18.18
C ASP A 20 -8.96 -12.54 -18.03
N ARG A 21 -8.33 -11.55 -17.40
CA ARG A 21 -6.92 -11.60 -17.04
C ARG A 21 -6.63 -10.97 -15.67
N PRO A 22 -5.56 -11.42 -15.00
CA PRO A 22 -5.11 -10.80 -13.77
C PRO A 22 -4.77 -9.32 -13.92
N ILE A 23 -5.12 -8.51 -12.92
CA ILE A 23 -4.85 -7.07 -12.87
C ILE A 23 -3.83 -6.75 -11.78
N SER A 24 -2.91 -5.83 -12.04
CA SER A 24 -2.04 -5.25 -11.02
C SER A 24 -2.52 -3.85 -10.63
N PHE A 25 -2.48 -3.54 -9.34
CA PHE A 25 -2.83 -2.22 -8.80
C PHE A 25 -1.59 -1.56 -8.22
N ALA A 26 -1.34 -0.31 -8.59
CA ALA A 26 -0.34 0.53 -7.94
C ALA A 26 -1.05 1.67 -7.21
N VAL A 27 -0.92 1.71 -5.88
CA VAL A 27 -1.70 2.60 -5.02
C VAL A 27 -0.75 3.46 -4.19
N CYS A 28 -0.64 4.75 -4.52
CA CYS A 28 0.07 5.74 -3.71
C CYS A 28 -0.73 5.94 -2.41
N THR A 29 -0.45 5.15 -1.37
CA THR A 29 -1.19 5.21 -0.10
C THR A 29 -0.30 5.64 1.05
N GLY A 30 -0.80 6.56 1.88
CA GLY A 30 -0.24 6.80 3.20
C GLY A 30 -0.79 5.81 4.22
N ASN A 31 -2.11 5.84 4.40
CA ASN A 31 -2.78 5.15 5.51
C ASN A 31 -3.12 3.66 5.24
N PHE A 32 -2.62 3.05 4.17
CA PHE A 32 -2.80 1.64 3.82
C PHE A 32 -4.23 1.15 3.50
N GLY A 33 -5.27 1.97 3.72
CA GLY A 33 -6.67 1.56 3.53
C GLY A 33 -7.00 1.14 2.10
N ASP A 34 -6.58 1.94 1.11
CA ASP A 34 -6.89 1.69 -0.31
C ASP A 34 -6.26 0.39 -0.81
N ILE A 35 -5.00 0.12 -0.43
CA ILE A 35 -4.35 -1.11 -0.84
C ILE A 35 -4.82 -2.31 -0.02
N PHE A 36 -5.23 -2.11 1.23
CA PHE A 36 -5.88 -3.14 2.03
C PHE A 36 -7.22 -3.57 1.41
N ALA A 37 -8.00 -2.63 0.83
CA ALA A 37 -9.20 -2.99 0.08
C ALA A 37 -8.85 -3.87 -1.14
N GLY A 38 -7.74 -3.58 -1.82
CA GLY A 38 -7.19 -4.44 -2.87
C GLY A 38 -6.82 -5.84 -2.34
N TYR A 39 -6.21 -5.93 -1.15
CA TYR A 39 -5.93 -7.20 -0.49
C TYR A 39 -7.22 -7.98 -0.18
N VAL A 40 -8.23 -7.34 0.40
CA VAL A 40 -9.54 -7.97 0.67
C VAL A 40 -10.17 -8.47 -0.63
N ALA A 41 -10.07 -7.71 -1.73
CA ALA A 41 -10.60 -8.14 -3.03
C ALA A 41 -9.93 -9.42 -3.57
N THR A 42 -8.66 -9.69 -3.22
CA THR A 42 -8.01 -10.98 -3.55
C THR A 42 -8.73 -12.16 -2.89
N GLY A 43 -9.19 -11.99 -1.65
CA GLY A 43 -9.97 -13.00 -0.91
C GLY A 43 -11.40 -13.15 -1.43
N MET A 44 -11.89 -12.20 -2.22
CA MET A 44 -13.18 -12.24 -2.92
C MET A 44 -13.04 -12.80 -4.34
N GLU A 45 -11.96 -13.52 -4.63
CA GLU A 45 -11.68 -14.18 -5.93
C GLU A 45 -11.46 -13.21 -7.11
N LEU A 46 -11.19 -11.93 -6.85
CA LEU A 46 -10.77 -11.01 -7.91
C LEU A 46 -9.34 -11.39 -8.36
N PRO A 47 -9.08 -11.63 -9.66
CA PRO A 47 -7.77 -12.05 -10.14
C PRO A 47 -6.80 -10.85 -10.09
N ILE A 48 -6.16 -10.64 -8.94
CA ILE A 48 -5.14 -9.61 -8.75
C ILE A 48 -3.76 -10.26 -8.85
N ALA A 49 -2.94 -9.79 -9.79
CA ALA A 49 -1.58 -10.26 -9.96
C ALA A 49 -0.63 -9.63 -8.93
N GLN A 50 -0.71 -8.31 -8.74
CA GLN A 50 0.18 -7.57 -7.86
C GLN A 50 -0.54 -6.38 -7.21
N LEU A 51 -0.25 -6.17 -5.93
CA LEU A 51 -0.54 -4.94 -5.21
C LEU A 51 0.79 -4.22 -4.94
N ILE A 52 0.94 -3.04 -5.51
CA ILE A 52 2.19 -2.27 -5.47
C ILE A 52 1.94 -1.01 -4.64
N ILE A 53 2.83 -0.74 -3.69
CA ILE A 53 2.86 0.50 -2.90
C ILE A 53 4.03 1.34 -3.38
N PRO A 54 3.81 2.35 -4.23
CA PRO A 54 4.83 3.36 -4.50
C PRO A 54 5.14 4.11 -3.20
N THR A 55 6.42 4.22 -2.84
CA THR A 55 6.86 4.97 -1.66
C THR A 55 7.65 6.21 -2.06
N ASN A 56 7.66 7.20 -1.17
CA ASN A 56 8.47 8.41 -1.26
C ASN A 56 9.41 8.48 -0.05
N ASP A 57 9.99 9.65 0.26
CA ASP A 57 10.89 9.85 1.40
C ASP A 57 10.28 9.45 2.76
N ASN A 58 8.95 9.42 2.88
CA ASN A 58 8.21 8.88 4.02
C ASN A 58 7.88 7.39 3.77
N ASP A 59 8.90 6.54 3.88
CA ASP A 59 8.95 5.15 3.39
C ASP A 59 8.62 4.06 4.43
N ILE A 60 7.92 4.39 5.52
CA ILE A 60 7.69 3.47 6.66
C ILE A 60 7.13 2.11 6.22
N LEU A 61 6.20 2.08 5.26
CA LEU A 61 5.61 0.85 4.73
C LEU A 61 6.63 0.01 3.94
N ALA A 62 7.44 0.62 3.07
CA ALA A 62 8.47 -0.11 2.32
C ALA A 62 9.52 -0.72 3.26
N ARG A 63 9.96 0.05 4.26
CA ARG A 63 10.92 -0.45 5.26
C ARG A 63 10.33 -1.57 6.08
N THR A 64 9.08 -1.45 6.50
CA THR A 64 8.40 -2.51 7.28
C THR A 64 8.27 -3.79 6.46
N LEU A 65 7.81 -3.69 5.20
CA LEU A 65 7.65 -4.87 4.33
C LEU A 65 8.98 -5.53 3.95
N THR A 66 10.07 -4.76 3.91
CA THR A 66 11.41 -5.28 3.58
C THR A 66 12.13 -5.87 4.79
N SER A 67 12.04 -5.21 5.96
CA SER A 67 12.83 -5.55 7.16
C SER A 67 12.05 -6.25 8.26
N GLY A 68 10.71 -6.21 8.22
CA GLY A 68 9.84 -6.63 9.31
C GLY A 68 9.72 -5.61 10.46
N THR A 69 10.53 -4.54 10.45
CA THR A 69 10.58 -3.57 11.55
C THR A 69 9.73 -2.34 11.23
N TYR A 70 8.68 -2.12 12.03
CA TYR A 70 7.85 -0.91 11.97
C TYR A 70 8.47 0.20 12.84
N GLU A 71 9.28 1.05 12.22
CA GLU A 71 10.02 2.13 12.90
C GLU A 71 9.56 3.51 12.42
N ILE A 72 9.13 4.36 13.36
CA ILE A 72 8.76 5.75 13.08
C ILE A 72 10.02 6.59 12.87
N ARG A 73 10.05 7.39 11.80
CA ARG A 73 11.13 8.36 11.52
C ARG A 73 10.55 9.77 11.37
N PRO A 74 11.38 10.82 11.53
CA PRO A 74 10.98 12.17 11.19
C PRO A 74 10.45 12.24 9.75
N ILE A 75 9.32 12.94 9.59
CA ILE A 75 8.70 13.12 8.27
C ILE A 75 9.39 14.22 7.49
N THR A 76 9.56 13.97 6.19
CA THR A 76 10.05 14.98 5.24
C THR A 76 8.85 15.61 4.55
N HIS A 77 8.85 16.94 4.48
CA HIS A 77 7.80 17.67 3.79
C HIS A 77 7.84 17.35 2.29
N ILE A 78 6.71 16.86 1.76
CA ILE A 78 6.60 16.42 0.36
C ILE A 78 5.42 17.12 -0.33
N ILE A 79 5.45 17.14 -1.66
CA ILE A 79 4.41 17.76 -2.50
C ILE A 79 3.10 16.95 -2.51
N SER A 80 3.13 15.68 -2.05
CA SER A 80 1.95 14.81 -1.93
C SER A 80 1.48 14.73 -0.47
N PRO A 81 0.61 15.66 -0.01
CA PRO A 81 0.19 15.73 1.39
C PRO A 81 -0.64 14.52 1.84
N SER A 82 -1.28 13.79 0.92
CA SER A 82 -2.04 12.57 1.25
C SER A 82 -1.17 11.39 1.68
N MET A 83 0.13 11.42 1.33
CA MET A 83 1.13 10.43 1.76
C MET A 83 2.01 10.94 2.90
N TYR A 84 1.70 12.12 3.46
CA TYR A 84 2.46 12.73 4.56
C TYR A 84 2.03 12.12 5.90
N ILE A 85 2.43 10.87 6.15
CA ILE A 85 2.02 10.11 7.33
C ILE A 85 3.22 9.56 8.09
N GLN A 86 3.15 9.64 9.43
CA GLN A 86 4.13 8.99 10.33
C GLN A 86 3.74 7.55 10.67
N VAL A 87 2.43 7.30 10.73
CA VAL A 87 1.85 6.01 11.11
C VAL A 87 0.75 5.68 10.13
N SER A 88 0.74 4.44 9.66
CA SER A 88 -0.28 3.91 8.78
C SER A 88 -1.31 3.11 9.59
N SER A 89 -2.39 3.76 10.00
CA SER A 89 -3.39 3.20 10.91
C SER A 89 -4.09 1.95 10.36
N ASN A 90 -4.29 1.80 9.04
CA ASN A 90 -4.89 0.55 8.53
C ASN A 90 -3.89 -0.59 8.34
N PHE A 91 -2.58 -0.35 8.55
CA PHE A 91 -1.58 -1.41 8.46
C PHE A 91 -1.79 -2.50 9.53
N GLU A 92 -2.34 -2.12 10.69
CA GLU A 92 -2.72 -3.06 11.75
C GLU A 92 -3.67 -4.16 11.26
N ARG A 93 -4.54 -3.86 10.29
CA ARG A 93 -5.50 -4.83 9.74
C ARG A 93 -4.79 -5.93 8.98
N LEU A 94 -3.77 -5.57 8.20
CA LEU A 94 -2.95 -6.58 7.52
C LEU A 94 -2.17 -7.42 8.55
N MET A 95 -1.67 -6.81 9.62
CA MET A 95 -0.99 -7.56 10.67
C MET A 95 -1.94 -8.56 11.35
N PHE A 96 -3.16 -8.15 11.65
CA PHE A 96 -4.20 -9.01 12.20
C PHE A 96 -4.53 -10.20 11.28
N GLU A 97 -4.74 -9.94 9.99
CA GLU A 97 -4.96 -11.00 8.98
C GLU A 97 -3.77 -11.97 8.91
N SER A 98 -2.53 -11.44 8.90
CA SER A 98 -1.31 -12.26 8.86
C SER A 98 -1.06 -13.06 10.14
N GLY A 99 -1.56 -12.57 11.27
CA GLY A 99 -1.51 -13.23 12.58
C GLY A 99 -2.62 -14.25 12.80
N ASN A 100 -3.36 -14.66 11.75
CA ASN A 100 -4.52 -15.54 11.83
C ASN A 100 -5.62 -15.02 12.78
N HIS A 101 -5.86 -13.70 12.77
CA HIS A 101 -6.83 -13.03 13.63
C HIS A 101 -6.51 -13.11 15.14
N ASP A 102 -5.24 -13.29 15.50
CA ASP A 102 -4.78 -13.13 16.88
C ASP A 102 -4.74 -11.64 17.24
N PRO A 103 -5.43 -11.19 18.29
CA PRO A 103 -5.31 -9.80 18.75
C PRO A 103 -3.88 -9.50 19.20
N VAL A 104 -3.27 -8.49 18.54
CA VAL A 104 -1.96 -7.91 18.88
C VAL A 104 -2.03 -6.92 20.03
#